data_AF-A0A8K0KML4-F1
#
_entry.id   AF-A0A8K0KML4-F1
#
_cell.length_a   1.000
_cell.length_b   1.000
_cell.length_c   1.000
_cell.angle_alpha   90.00
_cell.angle_beta   90.00
_cell.angle_gamma   90.00
#
_symmetry.space_group_name_H-M   'P 1'
#
loop_
_entity.id
_entity.type
_entity.pdbx_description
1 polymer ?
#
loop_
_entity_poly.entity_id
_entity_poly.type
_entity_poly.pdbx_seq_one_letter_code
_entity_poly.pdbx_strand_id
1 'polypeptide(L)'
;MWREGLITNFEYLTQLNKMAGRSFNDLMQYPVFPFILSDYSSQTLDITDSKVFRNLKKPMAVQEKKNEQHYVSTYNYLKEELQDVFNSISLNQEPYHYGSHYSNSGTVLHFLVRLPPFTQMFLSYQDKNFDIPDRTFHSLQTTWRLTSTDSTTDVKELIPEFFFLPEFLLNSE
;
A
#
# COMPACT_ATOMS: atom_id res chain seq x y z
N MET A 1 -11.52 -21.49 13.77
CA MET A 1 -10.76 -21.78 12.53
C MET A 1 -9.36 -21.16 12.53
N TRP A 2 -9.16 -19.87 12.22
CA TRP A 2 -7.80 -19.30 12.10
C TRP A 2 -6.98 -19.38 13.39
N ARG A 3 -7.55 -18.96 14.53
CA ARG A 3 -6.90 -19.04 15.86
C ARG A 3 -6.57 -20.47 16.30
N GLU A 4 -7.23 -21.46 15.71
CA GLU A 4 -7.03 -22.90 15.99
C GLU A 4 -6.06 -23.53 14.98
N GLY A 5 -5.54 -22.76 14.01
CA GLY A 5 -4.64 -23.26 12.97
C GLY A 5 -5.33 -24.06 11.86
N LEU A 6 -6.67 -24.05 11.78
CA LEU A 6 -7.43 -24.80 10.76
C LEU A 6 -7.42 -24.14 9.38
N ILE A 7 -7.08 -22.86 9.30
CA ILE A 7 -6.86 -22.12 8.06
C ILE A 7 -5.60 -21.27 8.20
N THR A 8 -4.90 -21.08 7.08
CA THR A 8 -3.69 -20.28 6.99
C THR A 8 -3.97 -18.79 7.16
N ASN A 9 -2.92 -18.01 7.41
CA ASN A 9 -3.00 -16.54 7.42
C ASN A 9 -3.51 -16.00 6.07
N PHE A 10 -3.07 -16.60 4.96
CA PHE A 10 -3.50 -16.20 3.62
C PHE A 10 -5.01 -16.38 3.46
N GLU A 11 -5.53 -17.57 3.74
CA GLU A 11 -6.97 -17.86 3.64
C GLU A 11 -7.78 -16.95 4.56
N TYR A 12 -7.32 -16.73 5.79
CA TYR A 12 -7.99 -15.85 6.73
C TYR A 12 -8.07 -14.41 6.20
N LEU A 13 -6.96 -13.85 5.71
CA LEU A 13 -6.92 -12.52 5.10
C LEU A 13 -7.80 -12.42 3.85
N THR A 14 -7.84 -13.47 3.01
CA THR A 14 -8.74 -13.54 1.86
C THR A 14 -10.20 -13.48 2.29
N GLN A 15 -10.59 -14.22 3.34
CA GLN A 15 -11.96 -14.18 3.86
C GLN A 15 -12.30 -12.81 4.46
N LEU A 16 -11.38 -12.20 5.21
CA LEU A 16 -11.58 -10.85 5.75
C LEU A 16 -11.80 -9.82 4.64
N ASN A 17 -10.97 -9.85 3.58
CA ASN A 17 -11.14 -8.98 2.42
C ASN A 17 -12.51 -9.18 1.77
N LYS A 18 -12.91 -10.43 1.53
CA LYS A 18 -14.22 -10.76 0.94
C LYS A 18 -15.39 -10.26 1.80
N MET A 19 -15.33 -10.47 3.11
CA MET A 19 -16.37 -10.01 4.05
C MET A 19 -16.42 -8.48 4.17
N ALA A 20 -15.29 -7.80 3.97
CA ALA A 20 -15.21 -6.35 3.92
C ALA A 20 -15.67 -5.74 2.58
N GLY A 21 -16.23 -6.55 1.67
CA GLY A 21 -16.73 -6.08 0.37
C GLY A 21 -15.67 -5.92 -0.71
N ARG A 22 -14.41 -6.33 -0.44
CA ARG A 22 -13.33 -6.23 -1.42
C ARG A 22 -13.43 -7.33 -2.47
N SER A 23 -13.10 -6.98 -3.72
CA SER A 23 -13.20 -7.91 -4.84
C SER A 23 -12.16 -7.61 -5.93
N PHE A 24 -11.84 -8.61 -6.73
CA PHE A 24 -10.96 -8.46 -7.90
C PHE A 24 -11.64 -7.73 -9.07
N ASN A 25 -12.96 -7.54 -9.02
CA ASN A 25 -13.75 -6.91 -10.09
C ASN A 25 -13.74 -5.38 -10.02
N ASP A 26 -13.41 -4.79 -8.87
CA ASP A 26 -13.33 -3.34 -8.66
C ASP A 26 -11.94 -2.98 -8.10
N LEU A 27 -11.11 -2.35 -8.92
CA LEU A 27 -9.75 -1.96 -8.54
C LEU A 27 -9.71 -0.92 -7.40
N MET A 28 -10.79 -0.15 -7.20
CA MET A 28 -10.88 0.79 -6.07
C MET A 28 -11.14 0.06 -4.75
N GLN A 29 -11.64 -1.17 -4.80
CA GLN A 29 -11.93 -2.02 -3.65
C GLN A 29 -11.18 -3.36 -3.74
N TYR A 30 -9.98 -3.34 -4.28
CA TYR A 30 -9.17 -4.54 -4.45
C TYR A 30 -8.78 -5.16 -3.09
N PRO A 31 -8.58 -6.48 -2.99
CA PRO A 31 -8.08 -7.08 -1.76
C PRO A 31 -6.73 -6.50 -1.33
N VAL A 32 -6.53 -6.34 -0.02
CA VAL A 32 -5.34 -5.75 0.59
C VAL A 32 -4.65 -6.77 1.46
N PHE A 33 -3.35 -6.90 1.27
CA PHE A 33 -2.46 -7.73 2.08
C PHE A 33 -1.35 -6.86 2.67
N PRO A 34 -0.88 -7.13 3.89
CA PRO A 34 0.17 -6.32 4.48
C PRO A 34 1.53 -6.65 3.86
N PHE A 35 2.43 -5.67 3.80
CA PHE A 35 3.85 -5.98 3.77
C PHE A 35 4.22 -6.87 4.97
N ILE A 36 5.03 -7.91 4.75
CA ILE A 36 5.48 -8.80 5.83
C ILE A 36 6.96 -8.59 6.14
N LEU A 37 7.78 -8.47 5.11
CA LEU A 37 9.21 -8.24 5.25
C LEU A 37 9.51 -6.75 5.32
N SER A 38 10.60 -6.41 6.00
CA SER A 38 11.18 -5.08 6.09
C SER A 38 12.58 -4.99 5.49
N ASP A 39 13.22 -6.13 5.21
CA ASP A 39 14.53 -6.19 4.57
C ASP A 39 14.43 -6.71 3.13
N TYR A 40 14.73 -5.79 2.21
CA TYR A 40 14.79 -6.03 0.76
C TYR A 40 16.17 -5.67 0.21
N SER A 41 17.17 -5.52 1.08
CA SER A 41 18.51 -5.06 0.74
C SER A 41 19.57 -6.15 0.94
N SER A 42 19.35 -7.02 1.91
CA SER A 42 20.25 -8.14 2.18
C SER A 42 20.23 -9.16 1.05
N GLN A 43 21.41 -9.65 0.69
CA GLN A 43 21.57 -10.71 -0.31
C GLN A 43 20.99 -12.05 0.17
N THR A 44 20.96 -12.28 1.48
CA THR A 44 20.39 -13.47 2.11
C THR A 44 19.50 -13.03 3.26
N LEU A 45 18.28 -13.55 3.30
CA LEU A 45 17.28 -13.20 4.28
C LEU A 45 17.23 -14.26 5.39
N ASP A 46 17.62 -13.88 6.61
CA ASP A 46 17.46 -14.73 7.79
C ASP A 46 16.07 -14.55 8.39
N ILE A 47 15.17 -15.49 8.11
CA ILE A 47 13.78 -15.47 8.61
C ILE A 47 13.67 -15.76 10.12
N THR A 48 14.78 -16.06 10.81
CA THR A 48 14.80 -16.20 12.26
C THR A 48 15.09 -14.87 12.97
N ASP A 49 15.65 -13.88 12.26
CA ASP A 49 15.84 -12.54 12.80
C ASP A 49 14.52 -11.76 12.74
N SER A 50 13.97 -11.46 13.92
CA SER A 50 12.77 -10.62 14.06
C SER A 50 12.83 -9.26 13.35
N LYS A 51 14.04 -8.73 13.08
CA LYS A 51 14.22 -7.41 12.43
C LYS A 51 13.89 -7.41 10.95
N VAL A 52 13.88 -8.57 10.28
CA VAL A 52 13.54 -8.67 8.85
C VAL A 52 12.04 -8.61 8.60
N PHE A 53 11.24 -8.57 9.66
CA PHE A 53 9.80 -8.46 9.59
C PHE A 53 9.33 -7.04 9.91
N ARG A 54 8.31 -6.60 9.17
CA ARG A 54 7.55 -5.38 9.43
C ARG A 54 6.93 -5.41 10.82
N ASN A 55 6.88 -4.25 11.47
CA ASN A 55 6.05 -4.08 12.66
C ASN A 55 4.56 -3.94 12.27
N LEU A 56 3.81 -5.05 12.31
CA LEU A 56 2.38 -5.10 11.99
C LEU A 56 1.47 -4.35 12.98
N LYS A 57 2.00 -3.87 14.11
CA LYS A 57 1.26 -2.98 15.02
C LYS A 57 1.18 -1.54 14.52
N LYS A 58 1.91 -1.22 13.46
CA LYS A 58 2.06 0.13 12.91
C LYS A 58 1.64 0.19 11.44
N PRO A 59 1.00 1.28 10.98
CA PRO A 59 0.77 1.54 9.55
C PRO A 59 2.07 1.66 8.74
N MET A 60 1.95 1.66 7.40
CA MET A 60 3.10 1.77 6.48
C MET A 60 3.95 3.00 6.76
N ALA A 61 3.33 4.17 6.77
CA ALA A 61 3.98 5.47 6.91
C ALA A 61 4.89 5.66 8.15
N VAL A 62 4.73 4.85 9.20
CA VAL A 62 5.34 5.07 10.52
C VAL A 62 6.12 3.86 11.04
N GLN A 63 6.65 3.03 10.14
CA GLN A 63 7.55 1.94 10.55
C GLN A 63 8.77 2.47 11.31
N GLU A 64 9.28 3.63 10.90
CA GLU A 64 10.33 4.38 11.59
C GLU A 64 9.76 5.45 12.53
N LYS A 65 10.22 5.48 13.78
CA LYS A 65 9.72 6.42 14.81
C LYS A 65 9.88 7.89 14.40
N LYS A 66 10.93 8.22 13.64
CA LYS A 66 11.18 9.59 13.15
C LYS A 66 10.04 10.17 12.30
N ASN A 67 9.24 9.30 11.65
CA ASN A 67 8.17 9.73 10.76
C ASN A 67 6.85 10.03 11.50
N GLU A 68 6.66 9.51 12.71
CA GLU A 68 5.41 9.68 13.47
C GLU A 68 5.05 11.14 13.69
N GLN A 69 6.05 11.97 14.02
CA GLN A 69 5.84 13.39 14.29
C GLN A 69 5.30 14.15 13.08
N HIS A 70 5.73 13.80 11.86
CA HIS A 70 5.24 14.45 10.65
C HIS A 70 3.72 14.29 10.53
N TYR A 71 3.22 13.07 10.66
CA TYR A 71 1.78 12.78 10.50
C TYR A 71 0.92 13.32 11.64
N VAL A 72 1.45 13.32 12.88
CA VAL A 72 0.77 13.97 14.02
C VAL A 72 0.67 15.48 13.81
N SER A 73 1.75 16.12 13.36
CA SER A 73 1.76 17.55 13.05
C SER A 73 0.79 17.89 11.91
N THR A 74 0.75 17.09 10.85
CA THR A 74 -0.22 17.25 9.75
C THR A 74 -1.66 17.21 10.26
N TYR A 75 -2.01 16.21 11.08
CA TYR A 75 -3.34 16.11 11.66
C TYR A 75 -3.70 17.34 12.52
N ASN A 76 -2.78 17.77 13.39
CA ASN A 76 -3.02 18.91 14.29
C ASN A 76 -3.17 20.22 13.51
N TYR A 77 -2.33 20.44 12.50
CA TYR A 77 -2.44 21.59 11.60
C TYR A 77 -3.80 21.64 10.90
N LEU A 78 -4.23 20.53 10.29
CA LEU A 78 -5.54 20.45 9.63
C LEU A 78 -6.69 20.67 10.62
N LYS A 79 -6.54 20.17 11.84
CA LYS A 79 -7.54 20.36 12.90
C LYS A 79 -7.68 21.84 13.30
N GLU A 80 -6.58 22.57 13.37
CA GLU A 80 -6.56 24.01 13.65
C GLU A 80 -7.16 24.81 12.49
N GLU A 81 -6.74 24.56 11.24
CA GLU A 81 -7.30 25.24 10.07
C GLU A 81 -8.81 25.04 9.93
N LEU A 82 -9.30 23.82 10.17
CA LEU A 82 -10.74 23.54 10.11
C LEU A 82 -11.53 24.22 11.23
N GLN A 83 -10.91 24.53 12.36
CA GLN A 83 -11.54 25.31 13.44
C GLN A 83 -11.66 26.79 13.06
N ASP A 84 -10.67 27.33 12.35
CA ASP A 84 -10.66 28.73 11.92
C ASP A 84 -11.60 28.99 10.71
N VAL A 85 -11.82 27.99 9.85
CA VAL A 85 -12.62 28.07 8.62
C VAL A 85 -14.14 27.81 8.85
N PHE A 86 -14.57 27.59 10.10
CA PHE A 86 -15.99 27.36 10.45
C PHE A 86 -16.97 28.49 10.05
N ASN A 87 -16.47 29.63 9.54
CA ASN A 87 -17.26 30.75 9.03
C ASN A 87 -17.43 30.81 7.50
N SER A 88 -16.78 29.95 6.71
CA SER A 88 -16.98 29.96 5.25
C SER A 88 -16.83 28.59 4.59
N ILE A 89 -17.98 28.01 4.22
CA ILE A 89 -18.15 26.89 3.29
C ILE A 89 -17.66 25.54 3.85
N SER A 90 -18.60 24.82 4.48
CA SER A 90 -18.45 23.43 4.93
C SER A 90 -18.15 22.49 3.77
N LEU A 91 -16.88 22.26 3.49
CA LEU A 91 -16.42 20.97 2.99
C LEU A 91 -16.38 20.04 4.21
N ASN A 92 -17.09 18.91 4.16
CA ASN A 92 -17.09 17.86 5.19
C ASN A 92 -15.71 17.16 5.29
N GLN A 93 -14.64 17.92 5.50
CA GLN A 93 -13.29 17.41 5.67
C GLN A 93 -12.99 17.36 7.16
N GLU A 94 -12.74 16.14 7.66
CA GLU A 94 -12.16 15.93 8.98
C GLU A 94 -10.62 15.95 8.87
N PRO A 95 -9.90 16.33 9.94
CA PRO A 95 -8.45 16.25 9.94
C PRO A 95 -8.01 14.78 9.76
N TYR A 96 -6.92 14.60 9.04
CA TYR A 96 -6.38 13.27 8.71
C TYR A 96 -4.87 13.22 8.91
N HIS A 97 -4.36 12.01 9.13
CA HIS A 97 -2.93 11.76 9.16
C HIS A 97 -2.37 11.61 7.74
N TYR A 98 -3.06 10.85 6.88
CA TYR A 98 -2.58 10.47 5.56
C TYR A 98 -3.49 11.05 4.47
N GLY A 99 -2.91 11.86 3.57
CA GLY A 99 -3.63 12.37 2.39
C GLY A 99 -3.78 11.33 1.26
N SER A 100 -3.13 10.18 1.41
CA SER A 100 -3.15 9.08 0.45
C SER A 100 -3.73 7.81 1.09
N HIS A 101 -4.32 6.95 0.27
CA HIS A 101 -4.89 5.69 0.72
C HIS A 101 -3.95 4.51 0.44
N TYR A 102 -3.93 3.53 1.33
CA TYR A 102 -3.08 2.34 1.23
C TYR A 102 -3.48 1.36 0.11
N SER A 103 -4.65 1.57 -0.49
CA SER A 103 -5.25 0.73 -1.53
C SER A 103 -6.07 1.59 -2.47
N ASN A 104 -5.73 1.60 -3.75
CA ASN A 104 -6.48 2.30 -4.80
C ASN A 104 -6.15 1.66 -6.16
N SER A 105 -6.90 2.01 -7.19
CA SER A 105 -6.69 1.49 -8.54
C SER A 105 -5.26 1.73 -9.05
N GLY A 106 -4.70 2.91 -8.81
CA GLY A 106 -3.32 3.24 -9.16
C GLY A 106 -2.29 2.29 -8.54
N THR A 107 -2.49 1.86 -7.30
CA THR A 107 -1.63 0.90 -6.60
C THR A 107 -1.69 -0.48 -7.25
N VAL A 108 -2.91 -0.96 -7.55
CA VAL A 108 -3.10 -2.26 -8.18
C VAL A 108 -2.48 -2.28 -9.58
N LEU A 109 -2.76 -1.25 -10.38
CA LEU A 109 -2.20 -1.11 -11.72
C LEU A 109 -0.68 -0.94 -11.69
N HIS A 110 -0.14 -0.21 -10.71
CA HIS A 110 1.30 -0.06 -10.52
C HIS A 110 1.97 -1.41 -10.31
N PHE A 111 1.44 -2.27 -9.44
CA PHE A 111 2.01 -3.60 -9.21
C PHE A 111 1.82 -4.53 -10.40
N LEU A 112 0.61 -4.61 -10.97
CA LEU A 112 0.26 -5.58 -12.00
C LEU A 112 0.56 -5.14 -13.43
N VAL A 113 1.28 -4.02 -13.62
CA VAL A 113 1.54 -3.39 -14.94
C VAL A 113 2.12 -4.34 -16.00
N ARG A 114 2.73 -5.47 -15.61
CA ARG A 114 3.34 -6.46 -16.50
C ARG A 114 2.40 -7.60 -16.91
N LEU A 115 1.16 -7.60 -16.43
CA LEU A 115 0.18 -8.64 -16.73
C LEU A 115 -1.00 -8.08 -17.53
N PRO A 116 -1.49 -8.80 -18.55
CA PRO A 116 -2.76 -8.45 -19.17
C PRO A 116 -3.94 -8.78 -18.22
N PRO A 117 -5.02 -7.99 -18.21
CA PRO A 117 -5.24 -6.75 -19.00
C PRO A 117 -4.67 -5.48 -18.34
N PHE A 118 -3.98 -5.60 -17.20
CA PHE A 118 -3.54 -4.47 -16.38
C PHE A 118 -2.53 -3.56 -17.09
N THR A 119 -1.69 -4.07 -18.00
CA THR A 119 -0.82 -3.26 -18.87
C THR A 119 -1.63 -2.19 -19.61
N GLN A 120 -2.73 -2.59 -20.26
CA GLN A 120 -3.59 -1.69 -21.04
C GLN A 120 -4.41 -0.76 -20.15
N MET A 121 -4.84 -1.25 -18.99
CA MET A 121 -5.55 -0.43 -18.01
C MET A 121 -4.64 0.65 -17.42
N PHE A 122 -3.37 0.32 -17.12
CA PHE A 122 -2.37 1.27 -16.64
C PHE A 122 -2.09 2.36 -17.68
N LEU A 123 -1.93 1.99 -18.95
CA LEU A 123 -1.80 2.96 -20.04
C LEU A 123 -3.01 3.88 -20.14
N SER A 124 -4.22 3.33 -20.05
CA SER A 124 -5.46 4.11 -20.08
C SER A 124 -5.57 5.06 -18.89
N TYR A 125 -5.08 4.64 -17.72
CA TYR A 125 -5.02 5.45 -16.51
C TYR A 125 -3.99 6.60 -16.61
N GLN A 126 -2.96 6.46 -17.45
CA GLN A 126 -1.88 7.43 -17.67
C GLN A 126 -2.00 8.15 -19.04
N ASP A 127 -3.22 8.48 -19.45
CA ASP A 127 -3.49 9.22 -20.71
C ASP A 127 -2.86 8.58 -21.97
N LYS A 128 -2.84 7.25 -22.02
CA LYS A 128 -2.30 6.40 -23.11
C LYS A 128 -0.79 6.51 -23.32
N ASN A 129 -0.06 7.04 -22.35
CA ASN A 129 1.40 7.04 -22.36
C ASN A 129 1.93 6.17 -21.22
N PHE A 130 3.04 5.47 -21.48
CA PHE A 130 3.78 4.90 -20.35
C PHE A 130 4.32 6.05 -19.51
N ASP A 131 4.17 5.90 -18.19
CA ASP A 131 4.78 6.81 -17.24
C ASP A 131 6.31 6.77 -17.38
N ILE A 132 7.01 7.76 -16.83
CA ILE A 132 8.47 7.75 -16.71
C ILE A 132 8.86 6.43 -16.02
N PRO A 133 9.84 5.66 -16.54
CA PRO A 133 10.19 4.34 -15.99
C PRO A 133 10.40 4.34 -14.47
N ASP A 134 10.98 5.42 -13.94
CA ASP A 134 11.24 5.62 -12.51
C ASP A 134 9.97 5.73 -11.64
N ARG A 135 8.79 5.95 -12.23
CA ARG A 135 7.49 5.99 -11.53
C ARG A 135 6.71 4.67 -11.64
N THR A 136 7.18 3.73 -12.47
CA THR A 136 6.59 2.39 -12.59
C THR A 136 7.19 1.42 -11.56
N PHE A 137 6.47 0.35 -11.22
CA PHE A 137 6.94 -0.63 -10.24
C PHE A 137 8.18 -1.36 -10.76
N HIS A 138 9.36 -1.08 -10.20
CA HIS A 138 10.62 -1.66 -10.70
C HIS A 138 11.46 -2.35 -9.61
N SER A 139 11.19 -2.10 -8.33
CA SER A 139 11.96 -2.66 -7.22
C SER A 139 11.15 -2.74 -5.94
N LEU A 140 11.15 -3.91 -5.30
CA LEU A 140 10.56 -4.12 -3.98
C LEU A 140 11.28 -3.31 -2.91
N GLN A 141 12.62 -3.19 -2.99
CA GLN A 141 13.42 -2.39 -2.07
C GLN A 141 13.05 -0.92 -2.15
N THR A 142 12.97 -0.37 -3.37
CA THR A 142 12.54 1.02 -3.58
C THR A 142 11.11 1.22 -3.09
N THR A 143 10.21 0.28 -3.41
CA THR A 143 8.81 0.35 -2.98
C THR A 143 8.70 0.39 -1.46
N TRP A 144 9.34 -0.56 -0.76
CA TRP A 144 9.34 -0.59 0.70
C TRP A 144 9.90 0.70 1.30
N ARG A 145 11.03 1.19 0.78
CA ARG A 145 11.66 2.41 1.30
C ARG A 145 10.73 3.63 1.13
N LEU A 146 10.12 3.79 -0.03
CA LEU A 146 9.16 4.87 -0.31
C LEU A 146 7.92 4.77 0.58
N THR A 147 7.32 3.58 0.70
CA THR A 147 6.05 3.40 1.43
C THR A 147 6.20 3.40 2.94
N SER A 148 7.37 3.01 3.45
CA SER A 148 7.62 2.89 4.88
C SER A 148 8.28 4.12 5.50
N THR A 149 9.09 4.84 4.72
CA THR A 149 10.05 5.80 5.26
C THR A 149 10.22 7.09 4.46
N ASP A 150 10.52 6.99 3.17
CA ASP A 150 11.09 8.10 2.39
C ASP A 150 10.05 9.05 1.81
N SER A 151 8.83 8.58 1.58
CA SER A 151 7.75 9.40 1.04
C SER A 151 6.68 9.67 2.09
N THR A 152 6.23 10.92 2.17
CA THR A 152 5.12 11.32 3.05
C THR A 152 3.75 11.02 2.43
N THR A 153 3.71 10.80 1.11
CA THR A 153 2.47 10.61 0.32
C THR A 153 2.29 9.18 -0.18
N ASP A 154 3.30 8.33 -0.07
CA ASP A 154 3.24 6.93 -0.48
C ASP A 154 3.02 6.04 0.74
N VAL A 155 1.84 5.44 0.86
CA VAL A 155 1.45 4.62 2.03
C VAL A 155 0.81 3.29 1.62
N LYS A 156 1.03 2.85 0.37
CA LYS A 156 0.41 1.63 -0.18
C LYS A 156 0.85 0.37 0.57
N GLU A 157 -0.12 -0.49 0.82
CA GLU A 157 0.07 -1.88 1.24
C GLU A 157 0.16 -2.80 0.01
N LEU A 158 0.44 -4.09 0.23
CA LEU A 158 0.52 -5.08 -0.83
C LEU A 158 -0.87 -5.56 -1.32
N ILE A 159 -0.82 -6.28 -2.44
CA ILE A 159 -1.94 -7.05 -3.00
C ILE A 159 -1.68 -8.56 -2.84
N PRO A 160 -2.70 -9.42 -2.90
CA PRO A 160 -2.56 -10.86 -2.73
C PRO A 160 -1.52 -11.53 -3.65
N GLU A 161 -1.34 -11.00 -4.86
CA GLU A 161 -0.49 -11.56 -5.92
C GLU A 161 0.98 -11.70 -5.48
N PHE A 162 1.44 -10.87 -4.56
CA PHE A 162 2.78 -10.97 -3.94
C PHE A 162 3.03 -12.31 -3.24
N PHE A 163 1.98 -13.06 -2.92
CA PHE A 163 2.05 -14.30 -2.15
C PHE A 163 1.81 -15.56 -3.00
N PHE A 164 1.40 -15.43 -4.27
CA PHE A 164 1.08 -16.62 -5.09
C PHE A 164 1.32 -16.48 -6.60
N LEU A 165 1.52 -15.28 -7.15
CA LEU A 165 1.58 -15.07 -8.60
C LEU A 165 2.91 -14.39 -8.97
N PRO A 166 4.04 -15.13 -9.08
CA PRO A 166 5.35 -14.52 -9.36
C PRO A 166 5.46 -13.86 -10.75
N GLU A 167 4.58 -14.20 -11.69
CA GLU A 167 4.60 -13.73 -13.08
C GLU A 167 4.49 -12.21 -13.20
N PHE A 168 3.82 -11.53 -12.26
CA PHE A 168 3.72 -10.05 -12.25
C PHE A 168 5.07 -9.33 -12.08
N LEU A 169 6.12 -10.05 -11.66
CA LEU A 169 7.49 -9.54 -11.55
C LEU A 169 8.31 -9.75 -12.82
N LEU A 170 7.81 -10.57 -13.76
CA LEU A 170 8.50 -10.90 -15.00
C LEU A 170 8.00 -10.01 -16.14
N ASN A 171 8.93 -9.50 -16.95
CA ASN A 171 8.58 -8.78 -18.17
C ASN A 171 8.59 -9.74 -19.36
N SER A 172 7.49 -10.45 -19.54
CA SER A 172 7.32 -11.45 -20.61
C SER A 172 6.55 -10.96 -21.83
N GLU A 173 5.98 -9.75 -21.79
CA GLU A 173 5.38 -9.06 -22.94
C GLU A 173 6.42 -8.22 -23.71
#